data_AF-A0A3C0GBE4-F1
#
_entry.id   AF-A0A3C0GBE4-F1
#
_cell.length_a   1.000
_cell.length_b   1.000
_cell.length_c   1.000
_cell.angle_alpha   90.00
_cell.angle_beta   90.00
_cell.angle_gamma   90.00
#
_symmetry.space_group_name_H-M   'P 1'
#
loop_
_entity.id
_entity.type
_entity.pdbx_description
1 polymer ?
#
loop_
_entity_poly.entity_id
_entity_poly.type
_entity_poly.pdbx_seq_one_letter_code
_entity_poly.pdbx_strand_id
1 'polypeptide(L)'
;MENLRELISNIILNPGDLIVDEMTGFVGILIRKERRIDMFDDDIYFWEVKWIKNVSREYDPTDVPHSNILEEEGLKLSIIVEMIALYPAEKGEQDF
;
A
#
# COMPACT_ATOMS: atom_id res chain seq x y z
N MET A 1 0.82 26.14 2.13
CA MET A 1 1.02 24.81 2.74
C MET A 1 -0.22 24.01 2.41
N GLU A 2 -0.10 22.98 1.58
CA GLU A 2 -1.21 22.09 1.27
C GLU A 2 -1.68 21.38 2.55
N ASN A 3 -2.98 21.15 2.65
CA ASN A 3 -3.56 20.47 3.81
C ASN A 3 -3.21 18.98 3.73
N LEU A 4 -2.72 18.36 4.82
CA LEU A 4 -2.38 16.93 4.83
C LEU A 4 -3.55 16.04 4.36
N ARG A 5 -4.79 16.42 4.67
CA ARG A 5 -5.98 15.69 4.19
C ARG A 5 -6.15 15.76 2.68
N GLU A 6 -5.82 16.90 2.09
CA GLU A 6 -5.87 17.10 0.63
C GLU A 6 -4.83 16.22 -0.06
N LEU A 7 -3.60 16.18 0.47
CA LEU A 7 -2.54 15.29 -0.01
C LEU A 7 -2.97 13.82 0.06
N ILE A 8 -3.53 13.37 1.19
CA ILE A 8 -4.04 12.00 1.36
C ILE A 8 -5.13 11.72 0.33
N SER A 9 -6.05 12.65 0.10
CA SER A 9 -7.15 12.44 -0.86
C SER A 9 -6.68 12.34 -2.31
N ASN A 10 -5.52 12.91 -2.66
CA ASN A 10 -4.94 12.86 -4.00
C ASN A 10 -4.24 11.54 -4.32
N ILE A 11 -3.91 10.72 -3.31
CA ILE A 11 -3.36 9.39 -3.53
C ILE A 11 -4.50 8.42 -3.84
N ILE A 12 -4.52 7.94 -5.09
CA ILE A 12 -5.46 6.93 -5.57
C ILE A 12 -4.73 5.58 -5.62
N LEU A 13 -5.29 4.59 -4.92
CA LEU A 13 -4.80 3.22 -4.88
C LEU A 13 -5.76 2.31 -5.65
N ASN A 14 -5.21 1.44 -6.50
CA ASN A 14 -5.96 0.50 -7.32
C ASN A 14 -5.44 -0.93 -7.13
N PRO A 15 -6.29 -1.95 -7.35
CA PRO A 15 -5.83 -3.33 -7.46
C PRO A 15 -4.77 -3.46 -8.56
N GLY A 16 -3.67 -4.14 -8.25
CA GLY A 16 -2.53 -4.33 -9.14
C GLY A 16 -1.39 -3.33 -8.92
N ASP A 17 -1.63 -2.20 -8.25
CA ASP A 17 -0.56 -1.25 -7.94
C ASP A 17 0.52 -1.94 -7.10
N LEU A 18 1.78 -1.63 -7.43
CA LEU A 18 2.92 -2.09 -6.66
C LEU A 18 3.27 -1.03 -5.61
N ILE A 19 3.55 -1.49 -4.41
CA ILE A 19 4.10 -0.68 -3.34
C ILE A 19 5.48 -1.23 -2.95
N VAL A 20 6.42 -0.35 -2.66
CA VAL A 20 7.76 -0.74 -2.23
C VAL A 20 8.03 -0.09 -0.88
N ASP A 21 8.29 -0.90 0.14
CA ASP A 21 8.81 -0.39 1.40
C ASP A 21 10.29 -0.05 1.19
N GLU A 22 10.61 1.24 1.16
CA GLU A 22 11.95 1.75 0.87
C GLU A 22 12.95 1.44 1.99
N MET A 23 12.47 1.17 3.21
CA MET A 23 13.33 0.84 4.35
C MET A 23 13.81 -0.62 4.29
N THR A 24 12.94 -1.52 3.85
CA THR A 24 13.19 -2.98 3.89
C THR A 24 13.41 -3.58 2.50
N GLY A 25 13.03 -2.88 1.44
CA GLY A 25 13.09 -3.34 0.05
C GLY A 25 12.04 -4.40 -0.31
N PHE A 26 11.02 -4.60 0.53
CA PHE A 26 9.90 -5.49 0.22
C PHE A 26 9.00 -4.88 -0.83
N VAL A 27 8.62 -5.69 -1.82
CA VAL A 27 7.68 -5.30 -2.86
C VAL A 27 6.34 -5.93 -2.55
N GLY A 28 5.29 -5.12 -2.41
CA GLY A 28 3.91 -5.52 -2.21
C GLY A 28 3.07 -5.27 -3.44
N ILE A 29 2.08 -6.12 -3.68
CA ILE A 29 1.04 -5.90 -4.69
C ILE A 29 -0.29 -5.69 -3.99
N LEU A 30 -0.99 -4.60 -4.32
CA LEU A 30 -2.35 -4.37 -3.83
C LEU A 30 -3.33 -5.35 -4.51
N ILE A 31 -3.96 -6.22 -3.73
CA ILE A 31 -4.84 -7.28 -4.26
C ILE A 31 -6.28 -6.81 -4.31
N ARG A 32 -6.84 -6.37 -3.19
CA ARG A 32 -8.21 -5.86 -3.10
C ARG A 32 -8.39 -4.89 -1.95
N LYS A 33 -9.36 -3.99 -2.09
CA LYS A 33 -9.83 -3.07 -1.06
C LYS A 33 -11.05 -3.67 -0.34
N GLU A 34 -11.01 -3.69 0.97
CA GLU A 34 -12.06 -4.17 1.86
C GLU A 34 -12.59 -3.00 2.71
N ARG A 35 -13.91 -2.84 2.75
CA ARG A 35 -14.58 -1.90 3.67
C ARG A 35 -14.90 -2.64 4.97
N ARG A 36 -14.57 -2.04 6.11
CA ARG A 36 -14.91 -2.52 7.45
C ARG A 36 -15.62 -1.41 8.20
N ILE A 37 -16.56 -1.79 9.07
CA ILE A 37 -17.29 -0.86 9.92
C ILE A 37 -16.59 -0.85 11.27
N ASP A 38 -16.22 0.34 11.73
CA ASP A 38 -15.78 0.57 13.11
C ASP A 38 -16.85 1.34 13.87
N MET A 39 -16.86 1.18 15.20
CA MET A 39 -17.83 1.83 16.07
C MET A 39 -17.66 3.35 16.15
N PHE A 40 -16.50 3.89 15.73
CA PHE A 40 -16.19 5.32 15.81
C PHE A 40 -16.24 6.01 14.44
N ASP A 41 -15.62 5.43 13.41
CA ASP A 41 -15.44 6.08 12.12
C ASP A 41 -16.43 5.66 11.02
N ASP A 42 -17.43 4.82 11.36
CA ASP A 42 -18.45 4.19 10.50
C ASP A 42 -17.89 3.33 9.34
N ASP A 43 -16.91 3.83 8.58
CA ASP A 43 -16.30 3.19 7.41
C ASP A 43 -14.77 3.35 7.40
N ILE A 44 -14.05 2.24 7.58
CA ILE A 44 -12.60 2.16 7.44
C ILE A 44 -12.27 1.24 6.28
N TYR A 45 -11.28 1.63 5.47
CA TYR A 45 -10.85 0.85 4.32
C TYR A 45 -9.50 0.19 4.55
N PHE A 46 -9.38 -1.05 4.11
CA PHE A 46 -8.17 -1.84 4.22
C PHE A 46 -7.79 -2.42 2.86
N TRP A 47 -6.51 -2.58 2.63
CA TRP A 47 -5.95 -3.25 1.47
C TRP A 47 -5.38 -4.60 1.86
N GLU A 48 -5.79 -5.65 1.15
CA GLU A 48 -5.03 -6.90 1.13
C GLU A 48 -3.79 -6.69 0.25
N VAL A 49 -2.62 -6.96 0.81
CA VAL A 49 -1.32 -6.82 0.14
C VAL A 49 -0.63 -8.17 0.11
N LYS A 50 -0.14 -8.54 -1.08
CA LYS A 50 0.73 -9.71 -1.23
C LYS A 50 2.17 -9.25 -1.36
N TRP A 51 2.98 -9.58 -0.35
CA TRP A 51 4.40 -9.27 -0.32
C TRP A 51 5.22 -10.32 -1.08
N ILE A 52 6.19 -9.83 -1.85
CA ILE A 52 7.20 -10.60 -2.55
C ILE A 52 8.53 -10.29 -1.88
N LYS A 53 9.10 -11.28 -1.20
CA LYS A 53 10.39 -11.16 -0.54
C LYS A 53 11.50 -11.09 -1.59
N ASN A 54 12.44 -10.17 -1.41
CA ASN A 54 13.67 -10.18 -2.18
C ASN A 54 14.49 -11.41 -1.76
N VAL A 55 14.58 -12.41 -2.65
CA VAL A 55 15.16 -13.75 -2.37
C VAL A 55 16.68 -13.69 -2.12
N SER A 56 17.30 -12.51 -2.25
CA SER A 56 18.76 -12.36 -2.20
C SER A 56 19.38 -12.08 -0.82
N ARG A 57 18.59 -11.91 0.24
CA ARG A 57 19.12 -11.67 1.60
C ARG A 57 18.89 -12.88 2.50
N GLU A 58 19.90 -13.74 2.60
CA GLU A 58 19.86 -14.98 3.41
C GLU A 58 19.75 -14.72 4.93
N TYR A 59 19.94 -13.48 5.40
CA TYR A 59 19.69 -13.09 6.78
C TYR A 59 19.48 -11.57 6.86
N ASP A 60 18.22 -11.12 6.90
CA ASP A 60 17.90 -9.72 7.19
C ASP A 60 17.20 -9.64 8.56
N PRO A 61 17.78 -8.99 9.58
CA PRO A 61 17.12 -8.81 10.88
C PRO A 61 15.82 -7.97 10.81
N THR A 62 15.49 -7.38 9.65
CA THR A 62 14.19 -6.73 9.38
C THR A 62 13.19 -7.64 8.68
N ASP A 63 13.43 -8.96 8.59
CA ASP A 63 12.50 -9.98 8.06
C ASP A 63 11.33 -10.25 9.04
N VAL A 64 10.72 -9.16 9.52
CA VAL A 64 9.46 -9.21 10.26
C VAL A 64 8.36 -9.36 9.22
N PRO A 65 7.42 -10.31 9.38
CA PRO A 65 6.32 -10.46 8.44
C PRO A 65 5.54 -9.15 8.34
N HIS A 66 5.53 -8.55 7.16
CA HIS A 66 4.62 -7.43 6.89
C HIS A 66 3.18 -7.92 7.05
N SER A 67 2.32 -7.08 7.61
CA SER A 67 0.90 -7.36 7.61
C SER A 67 0.42 -7.44 6.15
N ASN A 68 -0.31 -8.51 5.82
CA ASN A 68 -0.98 -8.62 4.53
C ASN A 68 -2.24 -7.75 4.48
N ILE A 69 -2.60 -7.05 5.56
CA ILE A 69 -3.74 -6.16 5.63
C ILE A 69 -3.25 -4.80 6.13
N LEU A 70 -3.36 -3.77 5.30
CA LEU A 70 -2.97 -2.41 5.60
C LEU A 70 -4.19 -1.48 5.60
N GLU A 71 -4.27 -0.55 6.54
CA GLU A 71 -5.31 0.49 6.55
C GLU A 71 -4.99 1.56 5.48
N GLU A 72 -6.01 2.03 4.75
CA GLU A 72 -5.83 2.86 3.55
C GLU A 72 -5.24 4.25 3.84
N GLU A 73 -5.73 4.97 4.85
CA GLU A 73 -5.24 6.31 5.15
C GLU A 73 -3.79 6.27 5.65
N GLY A 74 -3.46 5.29 6.49
CA GLY A 74 -2.10 5.04 6.96
C GLY A 74 -1.14 4.66 5.83
N LEU A 75 -1.60 3.85 4.87
CA LEU A 75 -0.83 3.53 3.67
C LEU A 75 -0.57 4.77 2.81
N LYS A 76 -1.60 5.58 2.56
CA LYS A 76 -1.47 6.85 1.81
C LYS A 76 -0.55 7.84 2.50
N LEU A 77 -0.65 7.94 3.82
CA LEU A 77 0.26 8.76 4.62
C LEU A 77 1.71 8.28 4.46
N SER A 78 1.93 6.96 4.52
CA SER A 78 3.25 6.35 4.33
C SER A 78 3.84 6.65 2.95
N ILE A 79 3.00 6.78 1.92
CA ILE A 79 3.41 7.22 0.58
C ILE A 79 3.81 8.69 0.57
N ILE A 80 3.02 9.55 1.21
CA ILE A 80 3.29 11.00 1.28
C ILE A 80 4.60 11.29 2.03
N VAL A 81 4.93 10.52 3.07
CA VAL A 81 6.18 10.67 3.82
C VAL A 81 7.35 9.88 3.24
N GLU A 82 7.19 9.33 2.02
CA GLU A 82 8.23 8.60 1.28
C GLU A 82 8.78 7.35 1.99
N MET A 83 8.01 6.77 2.93
CA MET A 83 8.34 5.46 3.51
C MET A 83 7.96 4.31 2.57
N ILE A 84 6.91 4.52 1.78
CA ILE A 84 6.44 3.58 0.76
C ILE A 84 6.41 4.27 -0.59
N ALA A 85 7.09 3.72 -1.59
CA ALA A 85 6.95 4.17 -2.97
C ALA A 85 5.76 3.46 -3.64
N LEU A 86 4.94 4.23 -4.39
CA LEU A 86 3.81 3.73 -5.16
C LEU A 86 4.15 3.69 -6.65
N TYR A 87 3.93 2.54 -7.28
CA TYR A 87 4.04 2.34 -8.73
C TYR A 87 2.69 1.86 -9.26
N PRO A 88 1.90 2.77 -9.87
CA PRO A 88 0.58 2.43 -10.38
C PRO A 88 0.65 1.35 -11.46
N ALA A 89 -0.28 0.40 -11.45
CA ALA A 89 -0.42 -0.54 -12.54
C ALA A 89 -0.87 0.20 -13.81
N GLU A 90 -0.22 -0.07 -14.93
CA GLU A 90 -0.71 0.37 -16.23
C GLU A 90 -2.08 -0.28 -16.48
N LYS A 91 -3.09 0.53 -16.81
CA LYS A 91 -4.36 0.00 -17.33
C LYS A 91 -4.06 -0.59 -18.70
N GLY A 92 -3.85 -1.91 -18.77
CA GLY A 92 -3.80 -2.59 -20.05
C GLY A 92 -5.11 -2.32 -20.80
N GLU A 93 -5.03 -1.65 -21.95
CA GLU A 93 -6.12 -1.62 -22.93
C GLU A 93 -6.35 -3.07 -23.35
N GLN A 94 -7.39 -3.71 -22.80
CA GLN A 94 -7.85 -5.00 -23.29
C GLN A 94 -8.66 -4.73 -24.57
N ASP A 95 -7.97 -4.68 -25.70
CA ASP A 95 -8.59 -4.85 -27.00
C ASP A 95 -9.04 -6.32 -27.12
N PHE A 96 -10.36 -6.53 -27.17
CA PHE A 96 -11.00 -7.83 -27.46
C PHE A 96 -11.16 -8.04 -28.95
#